data_AF-A0A967IAU5-F1
#
_entry.id   AF-A0A967IAU5-F1
#
_cell.length_a   1.000
_cell.length_b   1.000
_cell.length_c   1.000
_cell.angle_alpha   90.00
_cell.angle_beta   90.00
_cell.angle_gamma   90.00
#
_symmetry.space_group_name_H-M   'P 1'
#
loop_
_entity.id
_entity.type
_entity.pdbx_description
1 polymer ?
#
loop_
_entity_poly.entity_id
_entity_poly.type
_entity_poly.pdbx_seq_one_letter_code
_entity_poly.pdbx_strand_id
1 'polypeptide(L)' 'KGGNLRRLDQFNDEILADVDMGTYESVTYSGADGDEIQMWVHYPPGFDPQKAYPLFMSIHGGPHNAWTDMFHFRW' A
#
# COMPACT_ATOMS: atom_id res chain seq x y z
N LYS A 1 11.67 9.80 17.18
CA LYS A 1 12.78 8.87 16.86
C LYS A 1 12.55 7.58 17.63
N GLY A 2 12.05 6.54 16.95
CA GLY A 2 11.80 5.24 17.58
C GLY A 2 13.11 4.48 17.79
N GLY A 3 13.20 3.72 18.88
CA GLY A 3 14.36 2.86 19.17
C GLY A 3 14.46 1.67 18.22
N ASN A 4 15.30 0.69 18.58
CA ASN A 4 15.43 -0.56 17.81
C ASN A 4 14.09 -1.33 17.83
N LEU A 5 13.43 -1.41 16.68
CA LEU A 5 12.19 -2.17 16.54
C LEU A 5 12.48 -3.67 16.69
N ARG A 6 11.67 -4.35 17.50
CA ARG A 6 11.74 -5.80 17.69
C ARG A 6 10.42 -6.43 17.25
N ARG A 7 10.48 -7.29 16.24
CA ARG A 7 9.36 -8.15 15.84
C ARG A 7 9.05 -9.18 16.94
N LEU A 8 7.78 -9.34 17.30
CA LEU A 8 7.35 -10.19 18.42
C LEU A 8 6.78 -11.55 18.01
N ASP A 9 6.31 -11.68 16.77
CA ASP A 9 5.66 -12.89 16.24
C ASP A 9 6.19 -13.25 14.85
N GLN A 10 5.88 -14.48 14.40
CA GLN A 10 6.23 -15.04 13.10
C GLN A 10 5.09 -15.91 12.54
N PHE A 11 3.85 -15.68 12.98
CA PHE A 11 2.73 -16.62 12.80
C PHE A 11 2.44 -16.95 11.33
N ASN A 12 2.58 -15.98 10.42
CA ASN A 12 2.32 -16.14 9.00
C ASN A 12 3.59 -16.34 8.14
N ASP A 13 4.78 -16.44 8.74
CA ASP A 13 6.04 -16.45 7.96
C ASP A 13 6.11 -17.61 6.97
N GLU A 14 5.70 -18.81 7.39
CA GLU A 14 5.70 -19.99 6.52
C GLU A 14 4.73 -19.82 5.35
N ILE A 15 3.55 -19.26 5.57
CA ILE A 15 2.54 -19.03 4.52
C ILE A 15 2.99 -17.92 3.57
N LEU A 16 3.63 -16.87 4.10
CA LEU A 16 4.10 -15.74 3.30
C LEU A 16 5.42 -16.02 2.57
N ALA A 17 6.17 -17.07 2.94
CA ALA A 17 7.44 -17.43 2.31
C ALA A 17 7.30 -17.73 0.81
N ASP A 18 6.13 -18.25 0.41
CA ASP A 18 5.84 -18.61 -0.99
C ASP A 18 5.04 -17.52 -1.73
N VAL A 19 4.81 -16.35 -1.11
CA VAL A 19 4.09 -15.24 -1.73
C VAL A 19 5.11 -14.27 -2.35
N ASP A 20 5.05 -14.13 -3.67
CA ASP A 20 5.78 -13.05 -4.35
C ASP A 20 5.06 -11.73 -4.04
N MET A 21 5.71 -10.88 -3.25
CA MET A 21 5.15 -9.61 -2.80
C MET A 21 5.44 -8.51 -3.81
N GLY A 22 4.42 -7.72 -4.12
CA GLY A 22 4.58 -6.49 -4.87
C GLY A 22 5.31 -5.40 -4.07
N THR A 23 5.60 -4.29 -4.73
CA THR A 23 6.10 -3.09 -4.05
C THR A 23 4.99 -2.04 -3.97
N TYR A 24 5.16 -1.06 -3.12
CA TYR A 24 4.24 0.05 -3.00
C TYR A 24 4.96 1.33 -2.60
N GLU A 25 4.37 2.47 -2.90
CA GLU A 25 4.89 3.77 -2.54
C GLU A 25 3.78 4.74 -2.13
N SER A 26 4.12 5.64 -1.20
CA SER A 26 3.28 6.79 -0.88
C SER A 26 3.66 7.94 -1.78
N VAL A 27 2.69 8.48 -2.49
CA VAL A 27 2.85 9.60 -3.43
C VAL A 27 1.87 10.71 -3.08
N THR A 28 2.23 11.94 -3.41
CA THR A 28 1.37 13.11 -3.24
C THR A 28 1.20 13.81 -4.58
N TYR A 29 -0.03 14.13 -4.94
CA TYR A 29 -0.37 14.85 -6.17
C TYR A 29 -1.19 16.09 -5.88
N SER A 30 -1.10 17.09 -6.76
CA SER A 30 -2.02 18.22 -6.75
C SER A 30 -3.42 17.78 -7.21
N GLY A 31 -4.38 17.89 -6.30
CA GLY A 31 -5.80 17.65 -6.53
C GLY A 31 -6.55 18.89 -6.98
N ALA A 32 -7.88 18.84 -6.82
CA ALA A 32 -8.75 19.96 -7.10
C ALA A 32 -8.37 21.17 -6.24
N ASP A 33 -8.53 22.38 -6.79
CA ASP A 33 -8.24 23.65 -6.12
C ASP A 33 -6.81 23.80 -5.55
N GLY A 34 -5.88 22.94 -5.98
CA GLY A 34 -4.49 22.93 -5.53
C GLY A 34 -4.24 22.15 -4.24
N ASP A 35 -5.23 21.42 -3.73
CA ASP A 35 -5.08 20.60 -2.53
C ASP A 35 -4.07 19.46 -2.74
N GLU A 36 -3.25 19.15 -1.73
CA GLU A 36 -2.36 18.00 -1.77
C GLU A 36 -3.11 16.71 -1.41
N ILE A 37 -3.13 15.76 -2.34
CA ILE A 37 -3.78 14.45 -2.16
C ILE A 37 -2.73 13.37 -2.07
N GLN A 38 -2.66 12.70 -0.92
CA GLN A 38 -1.82 11.53 -0.72
C GLN A 38 -2.52 10.27 -1.26
N MET A 39 -1.74 9.38 -1.88
CA MET A 39 -2.20 8.07 -2.35
C MET A 39 -1.13 7.01 -2.11
N TRP A 40 -1.57 5.76 -2.01
CA TRP A 40 -0.70 4.58 -2.10
C TRP A 40 -0.79 4.00 -3.50
N VAL A 41 0.34 3.83 -4.16
CA VAL A 41 0.45 3.12 -5.45
C VAL A 41 1.00 1.74 -5.17
N HIS A 42 0.26 0.70 -5.56
CA HIS A 42 0.68 -0.69 -5.43
C HIS A 42 1.08 -1.24 -6.80
N TYR A 43 2.26 -1.83 -6.87
CA TYR A 43 2.80 -2.48 -8.05
C TYR A 43 2.72 -3.99 -7.87
N PRO A 44 2.24 -4.74 -8.88
CA PRO A 44 2.24 -6.20 -8.81
C PRO A 44 3.68 -6.74 -8.81
N PRO A 45 3.89 -7.98 -8.35
CA PRO A 45 5.19 -8.64 -8.48
C PRO A 45 5.65 -8.68 -9.94
N GLY A 46 6.94 -8.42 -10.16
CA GLY A 46 7.52 -8.35 -11.50
C GLY A 46 7.05 -7.15 -12.35
N PHE A 47 6.52 -6.09 -11.74
CA PHE A 47 6.16 -4.87 -12.44
C PHE A 47 7.32 -4.31 -13.28
N ASP A 48 7.02 -3.93 -14.53
CA ASP A 48 7.96 -3.36 -15.48
C ASP A 48 7.47 -1.97 -15.90
N PRO A 49 8.18 -0.87 -15.55
CA PRO A 49 7.73 0.48 -15.86
C PRO A 49 7.67 0.80 -17.36
N GLN A 50 8.21 -0.07 -18.23
CA GLN A 50 8.14 0.09 -19.69
C GLN A 50 6.88 -0.53 -20.30
N LYS A 51 6.07 -1.25 -19.51
CA LYS A 51 4.83 -1.90 -19.98
C LYS A 51 3.60 -1.15 -19.51
N ALA A 52 2.53 -1.25 -20.29
CA ALA A 52 1.21 -0.75 -19.90
C ALA A 52 0.43 -1.84 -19.17
N TYR A 53 -0.22 -1.46 -18.07
CA TYR A 53 -1.06 -2.33 -17.26
C TYR A 53 -2.45 -1.71 -17.08
N PRO A 54 -3.51 -2.50 -16.90
CA PRO A 54 -4.80 -1.96 -16.46
C PRO A 54 -4.65 -1.35 -15.06
N LEU A 55 -5.36 -0.24 -14.82
CA LEU A 55 -5.39 0.43 -13.52
C LEU A 55 -6.66 0.04 -12.77
N PHE A 56 -6.49 -0.35 -11.51
CA PHE A 56 -7.58 -0.43 -10.53
C PHE A 56 -7.41 0.70 -9.51
N MET A 57 -8.48 1.47 -9.30
CA MET A 57 -8.50 2.57 -8.34
C MET A 57 -9.49 2.25 -7.22
N SER A 58 -9.00 2.22 -5.98
CA SER A 58 -9.82 2.01 -4.78
C SER A 58 -9.80 3.27 -3.91
N ILE A 59 -10.93 3.95 -3.86
CA ILE A 59 -11.10 5.17 -3.07
C ILE A 59 -11.74 4.78 -1.75
N HIS A 60 -11.01 4.96 -0.65
CA HIS A 60 -11.58 4.80 0.68
C HIS A 60 -12.56 5.97 0.98
N GLY A 61 -13.47 5.76 1.93
CA GLY A 61 -14.31 6.85 2.45
C GLY A 61 -13.51 7.81 3.33
N GLY A 62 -13.94 9.08 3.39
CA GLY A 62 -13.32 10.13 4.20
C GLY A 62 -14.34 11.20 4.64
N PRO A 63 -13.92 12.33 5.26
CA PRO A 63 -12.53 12.73 5.54
C PRO A 63 -11.97 12.13 6.86
N HIS A 64 -12.77 11.36 7.60
CA HIS A 64 -12.39 10.85 8.92
C HIS A 64 -11.67 9.49 8.90
N ASN A 65 -11.27 8.99 7.72
CA ASN A 65 -10.57 7.72 7.54
C ASN A 65 -9.46 7.86 6.48
N ALA A 66 -8.51 6.93 6.50
CA ALA A 66 -7.40 6.82 5.57
C ALA A 66 -7.04 5.35 5.34
N TRP A 67 -6.28 5.07 4.27
CA TRP A 67 -5.50 3.84 4.16
C TRP A 67 -4.38 3.86 5.21
N THR A 68 -4.46 2.97 6.20
CA THR A 68 -3.47 2.81 7.26
C THR A 68 -2.78 1.45 7.17
N ASP A 69 -1.76 1.23 7.99
CA ASP A 69 -1.15 -0.09 8.20
C ASP A 69 -2.14 -0.98 8.98
N MET A 70 -3.13 -1.51 8.26
CA MET A 70 -4.20 -2.35 8.80
C MET A 70 -4.49 -3.51 7.85
N PHE A 71 -4.57 -4.71 8.42
CA PHE A 71 -5.09 -5.89 7.75
C PHE A 71 -6.48 -6.24 8.31
N HIS A 72 -7.45 -6.52 7.44
CA HIS A 72 -8.75 -7.06 7.84
C HIS A 72 -9.25 -8.12 6.86
N PHE A 73 -10.06 -9.07 7.33
CA PHE A 73 -10.65 -10.13 6.49
C PHE A 73 -11.86 -9.69 5.65
N ARG A 74 -12.28 -8.43 5.71
CA ARG A 74 -13.28 -7.89 4.77
C ARG A 74 -12.56 -7.55 3.47
N TRP A 75 -13.24 -7.77 2.33
CA TRP A 75 -12.79 -7.55 0.94
C TRP A 75 -11.29 -7.66 0.64
#